data_AF-A0A7C5H9E0-F1
#
_entry.id   AF-A0A7C5H9E0-F1
#
_cell.length_a   1.000
_cell.length_b   1.000
_cell.length_c   1.000
_cell.angle_alpha   90.00
_cell.angle_beta   90.00
_cell.angle_gamma   90.00
#
_symmetry.space_group_name_H-M   'P 1'
#
loop_
_entity.id
_entity.type
_entity.pdbx_description
1 polymer ?
#
loop_
_entity_poly.entity_id
_entity_poly.type
_entity_poly.pdbx_seq_one_letter_code
_entity_poly.pdbx_strand_id
1 'polypeptide(L)'
;MNQESNEGKPANSQEQKPARKRSQNPFRKNRQNGNSSAQGSGSREQNSAANGRESAQKNNSQKPNVSRENTKEGNTQNSGAQQKSNRQKEGGASGQRNSKPRNSNGQRGNRSNSQRNNNRNGNRNSRGRGRIKIDTTVPAEMRESIIENERAQQERMAPWKKINLNSNGKVRFTPLGGLGEIGGNMAVLETETSAIVIDVGMSFPDETMHGVDILVPDFSYLHAIKDKIKGIVITHGHEDHIGAIAYLFKELKFPIYATPLALAMIANKLDEHRLSADKKYFRYITKRKVYEIGDIKVEWMHATHSIVDACSLAIETEAGIIIHTADFKVDHTPVDGYTMDLQRFAHYGERGVLCLF
;
A
#
# COMPACT_ATOMS: atom_id res chain seq x y z
N MET A 1 72.38 28.72 -11.93
CA MET A 1 71.53 27.72 -12.60
C MET A 1 70.15 27.85 -11.95
N ASN A 2 69.19 28.63 -12.48
CA ASN A 2 68.91 29.01 -13.88
C ASN A 2 68.61 27.74 -14.71
N GLN A 3 67.47 27.58 -15.40
CA GLN A 3 66.32 28.46 -15.70
C GLN A 3 65.01 27.60 -15.77
N GLU A 4 63.79 28.11 -15.51
CA GLU A 4 62.84 28.75 -16.47
C GLU A 4 62.61 27.97 -17.79
N SER A 5 61.41 27.83 -18.37
CA SER A 5 60.05 28.34 -18.04
C SER A 5 58.94 27.65 -18.89
N ASN A 6 57.70 28.19 -18.85
CA ASN A 6 56.59 28.07 -19.81
C ASN A 6 55.64 26.85 -19.80
N GLU A 7 54.51 27.06 -19.10
CA GLU A 7 53.13 27.16 -19.64
C GLU A 7 52.68 26.35 -20.87
N GLY A 8 51.46 25.78 -20.78
CA GLY A 8 50.73 25.21 -21.91
C GLY A 8 49.29 24.73 -21.59
N LYS A 9 48.31 25.64 -21.48
CA LYS A 9 46.87 25.31 -21.64
C LYS A 9 46.53 25.35 -23.13
N PRO A 10 45.74 24.39 -23.67
CA PRO A 10 44.28 24.51 -23.67
C PRO A 10 43.58 23.13 -23.48
N ALA A 11 42.28 22.89 -23.68
CA ALA A 11 41.15 23.72 -24.08
C ALA A 11 39.87 23.28 -23.32
N ASN A 12 38.85 24.14 -23.27
CA ASN A 12 37.51 23.77 -22.77
C ASN A 12 36.64 23.28 -23.94
N SER A 13 36.28 22.00 -23.98
CA SER A 13 35.37 21.41 -24.99
C SER A 13 34.12 20.82 -24.34
N GLN A 14 33.05 21.61 -24.26
CA GLN A 14 31.72 21.12 -23.93
C GLN A 14 31.13 20.33 -25.11
N GLU A 15 31.27 19.01 -25.11
CA GLU A 15 30.55 18.16 -26.06
C GLU A 15 29.03 18.20 -25.79
N GLN A 16 28.32 18.99 -26.60
CA GLN A 16 26.86 19.01 -26.60
C GLN A 16 26.32 17.70 -27.19
N LYS A 17 25.99 16.72 -26.32
CA LYS A 17 25.31 15.49 -26.74
C LYS A 17 23.99 15.85 -27.46
N PRO A 18 23.77 15.39 -28.71
CA PRO A 18 22.63 15.83 -29.50
C PRO A 18 21.30 15.37 -28.90
N ALA A 19 20.28 16.22 -29.02
CA ALA A 19 18.96 15.95 -28.46
C ALA A 19 18.34 14.68 -29.07
N ARG A 20 17.99 13.71 -28.21
CA ARG A 20 17.25 12.50 -28.62
C ARG A 20 15.90 12.91 -29.22
N LYS A 21 15.76 12.79 -30.54
CA LYS A 21 14.46 12.89 -31.23
C LYS A 21 13.48 11.88 -30.60
N ARG A 22 12.35 12.34 -30.08
CA ARG A 22 11.23 11.46 -29.72
C ARG A 22 10.69 10.82 -31.00
N SER A 23 10.78 9.50 -31.11
CA SER A 23 9.98 8.77 -32.09
C SER A 23 8.49 8.92 -31.73
N GLN A 24 7.64 9.05 -32.75
CA GLN A 24 6.20 9.04 -32.54
C GLN A 24 5.72 7.60 -32.36
N ASN A 25 4.85 7.36 -31.37
CA ASN A 25 4.29 6.03 -31.11
C ASN A 25 3.25 5.69 -32.20
N PRO A 26 3.46 4.63 -33.02
CA PRO A 26 2.62 4.37 -34.18
C PRO A 26 1.21 3.84 -33.85
N PHE A 27 0.92 3.45 -32.61
CA PHE A 27 -0.33 2.80 -32.24
C PHE A 27 -1.46 3.73 -31.75
N ARG A 28 -1.28 5.06 -31.78
CA ARG A 28 -2.32 6.02 -31.34
C ARG A 28 -3.34 6.36 -32.45
N LYS A 29 -4.15 5.39 -32.88
CA LYS A 29 -5.32 5.66 -33.74
C LYS A 29 -6.53 6.13 -32.93
N ASN A 30 -7.19 7.19 -33.41
CA ASN A 30 -8.44 7.70 -32.85
C ASN A 30 -9.59 6.68 -32.98
N ARG A 31 -10.46 6.63 -31.98
CA ARG A 31 -11.89 6.30 -32.14
C ARG A 31 -12.72 7.32 -31.36
N GLN A 32 -13.32 8.26 -32.09
CA GLN A 32 -14.55 8.93 -31.70
C GLN A 32 -15.70 8.36 -32.55
N ASN A 33 -16.89 8.31 -31.96
CA ASN A 33 -18.23 8.20 -32.56
C ASN A 33 -18.38 7.42 -33.88
N GLY A 34 -18.99 6.24 -33.79
CA GLY A 34 -19.63 5.54 -34.90
C GLY A 34 -20.92 4.88 -34.43
N ASN A 35 -22.04 5.60 -34.51
CA ASN A 35 -23.36 5.09 -34.13
C ASN A 35 -24.12 4.64 -35.39
N SER A 36 -24.37 3.35 -35.54
CA SER A 36 -25.11 2.80 -36.69
C SER A 36 -25.84 1.52 -36.33
N SER A 37 -27.17 1.54 -36.46
CA SER A 37 -28.04 0.38 -36.27
C SER A 37 -28.04 -0.57 -37.47
N ALA A 38 -28.06 -1.87 -37.22
CA ALA A 38 -28.47 -2.89 -38.19
C ALA A 38 -29.26 -3.98 -37.48
N GLN A 39 -30.53 -4.17 -37.88
CA GLN A 39 -31.31 -5.35 -37.52
C GLN A 39 -31.01 -6.45 -38.55
N GLY A 40 -30.90 -7.71 -38.12
CA GLY A 40 -30.61 -8.84 -39.00
C GLY A 40 -31.16 -10.14 -38.42
N SER A 41 -32.40 -10.49 -38.78
CA SER A 41 -33.04 -11.73 -38.36
C SER A 41 -32.59 -12.90 -39.24
N GLY A 42 -32.05 -13.96 -38.63
CA GLY A 42 -31.81 -15.26 -39.25
C GLY A 42 -32.30 -16.37 -38.30
N SER A 43 -33.06 -17.34 -38.83
CA SER A 43 -33.79 -18.31 -38.01
C SER A 43 -33.34 -19.75 -38.25
N ARG A 44 -33.42 -20.56 -37.18
CA ARG A 44 -33.53 -22.03 -37.16
C ARG A 44 -32.63 -22.83 -38.09
N GLU A 45 -31.89 -23.76 -37.48
CA GLU A 45 -32.13 -25.17 -37.83
C GLU A 45 -32.04 -26.06 -36.58
N GLN A 46 -32.71 -27.21 -36.63
CA GLN A 46 -32.67 -28.24 -35.59
C GLN A 46 -31.99 -29.47 -36.18
N ASN A 47 -31.20 -30.21 -35.39
CA ASN A 47 -31.00 -31.63 -35.65
C ASN A 47 -30.69 -32.41 -34.36
N SER A 48 -30.99 -33.71 -34.36
CA SER A 48 -31.12 -34.50 -33.14
C SER A 48 -30.64 -35.94 -33.27
N ALA A 49 -29.66 -36.33 -32.46
CA ALA A 49 -29.41 -37.69 -31.97
C ALA A 49 -28.49 -37.58 -30.73
N ALA A 50 -28.69 -38.16 -29.54
CA ALA A 50 -29.35 -39.41 -29.10
C ALA A 50 -28.42 -40.64 -29.04
N ASN A 51 -27.60 -40.73 -27.99
CA ASN A 51 -27.10 -41.93 -27.27
C ASN A 51 -26.08 -41.47 -26.20
N GLY A 52 -25.95 -42.08 -25.01
CA GLY A 52 -26.75 -43.12 -24.36
C GLY A 52 -25.93 -43.89 -23.30
N ARG A 53 -26.55 -44.24 -22.15
CA ARG A 53 -25.98 -44.90 -20.94
C ARG A 53 -25.14 -43.96 -20.05
N GLU A 54 -25.40 -43.81 -18.75
CA GLU A 54 -25.38 -44.81 -17.65
C GLU A 54 -23.95 -45.33 -17.36
N SER A 55 -23.47 -45.35 -16.12
CA SER A 55 -24.16 -45.85 -14.92
C SER A 55 -24.03 -44.98 -13.66
N ALA A 56 -24.84 -45.30 -12.65
CA ALA A 56 -24.77 -44.73 -11.31
C ALA A 56 -24.33 -45.78 -10.29
N GLN A 57 -23.62 -45.37 -9.24
CA GLN A 57 -23.49 -46.16 -8.01
C GLN A 57 -23.78 -45.30 -6.77
N LYS A 58 -24.81 -45.73 -6.02
CA LYS A 58 -25.04 -45.29 -4.65
C LYS A 58 -24.21 -46.16 -3.71
N ASN A 59 -23.80 -45.62 -2.57
CA ASN A 59 -23.84 -46.38 -1.32
C ASN A 59 -24.08 -45.44 -0.14
N ASN A 60 -24.74 -45.95 0.91
CA ASN A 60 -25.30 -45.14 1.99
C ASN A 60 -25.36 -45.94 3.30
N SER A 61 -24.41 -45.69 4.20
CA SER A 61 -24.39 -46.14 5.60
C SER A 61 -23.20 -45.49 6.33
N GLN A 62 -23.21 -45.25 7.65
CA GLN A 62 -24.29 -45.20 8.64
C GLN A 62 -23.77 -44.34 9.83
N LYS A 63 -24.66 -43.64 10.56
CA LYS A 63 -24.35 -43.15 11.91
C LYS A 63 -24.71 -44.21 12.95
N PRO A 64 -24.01 -44.22 14.10
CA PRO A 64 -24.65 -44.33 15.41
C PRO A 64 -24.62 -42.98 16.15
N ASN A 65 -25.43 -42.83 17.20
CA ASN A 65 -25.55 -41.62 18.02
C ASN A 65 -25.92 -41.98 19.47
N VAL A 66 -25.15 -41.47 20.44
CA VAL A 66 -25.25 -41.73 21.90
C VAL A 66 -24.71 -40.46 22.58
N SER A 67 -25.47 -39.52 23.18
CA SER A 67 -26.37 -39.55 24.36
C SER A 67 -25.63 -39.82 25.69
N ARG A 68 -25.83 -39.10 26.82
CA ARG A 68 -26.66 -37.92 27.17
C ARG A 68 -26.18 -37.33 28.53
N GLU A 69 -27.00 -36.46 29.15
CA GLU A 69 -26.88 -35.84 30.52
C GLU A 69 -26.05 -34.52 30.58
N ASN A 70 -26.51 -33.38 31.15
CA ASN A 70 -27.18 -33.01 32.43
C ASN A 70 -26.19 -32.94 33.62
N THR A 71 -26.20 -31.96 34.55
CA THR A 71 -27.30 -31.15 35.15
C THR A 71 -26.90 -29.72 35.63
N LYS A 72 -27.92 -28.82 35.74
CA LYS A 72 -28.21 -27.81 36.81
C LYS A 72 -27.17 -26.72 37.24
N GLU A 73 -27.50 -25.41 37.13
CA GLU A 73 -28.04 -24.45 38.17
C GLU A 73 -26.95 -23.71 38.99
N GLY A 74 -26.99 -22.38 39.27
CA GLY A 74 -27.86 -21.29 38.80
C GLY A 74 -27.73 -19.97 39.63
N ASN A 75 -28.37 -18.86 39.19
CA ASN A 75 -28.77 -17.65 39.98
C ASN A 75 -27.68 -16.72 40.63
N THR A 76 -27.83 -15.38 40.85
CA THR A 76 -28.85 -14.35 40.50
C THR A 76 -28.29 -12.90 40.63
N GLN A 77 -28.97 -11.89 40.03
CA GLN A 77 -28.98 -10.44 40.41
C GLN A 77 -27.66 -9.62 40.22
N ASN A 78 -27.59 -8.29 40.03
CA ASN A 78 -28.52 -7.13 39.85
C ASN A 78 -27.67 -5.93 39.30
N SER A 79 -28.14 -4.72 38.87
CA SER A 79 -29.44 -4.10 38.51
C SER A 79 -29.19 -2.70 37.82
N GLY A 80 -30.23 -2.00 37.34
CA GLY A 80 -30.21 -0.56 36.93
C GLY A 80 -30.04 -0.29 35.41
N ALA A 81 -31.10 0.09 34.66
CA ALA A 81 -31.71 1.43 34.51
C ALA A 81 -31.07 2.25 33.34
N GLN A 82 -31.71 2.38 32.16
CA GLN A 82 -32.74 3.38 31.78
C GLN A 82 -32.22 4.85 31.81
N GLN A 83 -32.53 5.74 30.85
CA GLN A 83 -33.74 5.89 30.01
C GLN A 83 -33.45 6.30 28.54
N LYS A 84 -34.49 6.24 27.68
CA LYS A 84 -34.64 7.05 26.45
C LYS A 84 -35.88 7.95 26.61
N SER A 85 -35.84 9.16 26.06
CA SER A 85 -37.04 9.99 25.80
C SER A 85 -36.93 10.69 24.43
N ASN A 86 -37.98 11.39 23.99
CA ASN A 86 -38.26 11.60 22.56
C ASN A 86 -38.57 13.08 22.20
N ARG A 87 -38.59 13.35 20.89
CA ARG A 87 -38.88 14.62 20.20
C ARG A 87 -39.97 15.51 20.83
N GLN A 88 -39.78 16.82 20.68
CA GLN A 88 -40.86 17.73 20.24
C GLN A 88 -40.34 18.80 19.27
N LYS A 89 -41.25 19.50 18.58
CA LYS A 89 -41.00 20.30 17.37
C LYS A 89 -42.18 21.27 17.16
N GLU A 90 -41.97 22.34 16.37
CA GLU A 90 -42.98 23.32 15.91
C GLU A 90 -43.54 24.27 17.01
N GLY A 91 -44.03 25.48 16.71
CA GLY A 91 -43.99 26.24 15.44
C GLY A 91 -44.92 27.47 15.40
N GLY A 92 -44.61 28.47 14.56
CA GLY A 92 -45.48 29.63 14.25
C GLY A 92 -45.16 30.96 14.98
N ALA A 93 -45.58 32.15 14.49
CA ALA A 93 -46.15 32.46 13.16
C ALA A 93 -46.14 33.98 12.80
N SER A 94 -45.95 34.27 11.51
CA SER A 94 -46.59 35.36 10.70
C SER A 94 -46.30 36.87 10.91
N GLY A 95 -46.43 37.64 9.80
CA GLY A 95 -46.37 39.13 9.72
C GLY A 95 -45.15 39.64 8.90
N GLN A 96 -45.23 39.97 7.59
CA GLN A 96 -45.84 41.15 6.92
C GLN A 96 -45.25 42.52 7.33
N ARG A 97 -45.02 43.52 6.45
CA ARG A 97 -44.75 43.61 4.99
C ARG A 97 -44.42 45.10 4.66
N ASN A 98 -43.56 45.40 3.67
CA ASN A 98 -43.28 46.75 3.12
C ASN A 98 -42.66 47.78 4.12
N SER A 99 -42.09 48.94 3.75
CA SER A 99 -41.78 49.57 2.43
C SER A 99 -40.58 50.55 2.54
N LYS A 100 -39.91 50.86 1.42
CA LYS A 100 -38.97 52.02 1.29
C LYS A 100 -39.74 53.33 1.02
N PRO A 101 -39.18 54.50 1.37
CA PRO A 101 -38.39 55.32 0.42
C PRO A 101 -36.98 55.66 0.99
N ARG A 102 -35.95 56.20 0.29
CA ARG A 102 -35.82 57.37 -0.63
C ARG A 102 -36.21 58.70 0.08
N ASN A 103 -35.50 59.82 -0.03
CA ASN A 103 -34.35 60.21 -0.87
C ASN A 103 -33.58 61.41 -0.24
N SER A 104 -32.61 61.99 -0.96
CA SER A 104 -31.95 63.30 -0.78
C SER A 104 -30.69 63.40 0.13
N ASN A 105 -29.88 64.46 0.03
CA ASN A 105 -28.88 64.78 -1.01
C ASN A 105 -28.10 66.08 -0.65
N GLY A 106 -26.82 66.21 -1.05
CA GLY A 106 -25.95 67.37 -0.78
C GLY A 106 -25.07 67.21 0.48
N GLN A 107 -23.94 67.91 0.64
CA GLN A 107 -23.27 68.92 -0.21
C GLN A 107 -21.74 68.69 -0.29
N ARG A 108 -21.03 69.47 -1.12
CA ARG A 108 -19.55 69.47 -1.25
C ARG A 108 -18.90 70.39 -0.21
N GLY A 109 -17.73 69.98 0.32
CA GLY A 109 -16.81 70.79 1.13
C GLY A 109 -15.36 70.64 0.63
N ASN A 110 -14.47 71.58 0.93
CA ASN A 110 -13.21 71.77 0.19
C ASN A 110 -11.93 71.25 0.91
N ARG A 111 -10.83 71.17 0.16
CA ARG A 111 -9.49 70.70 0.58
C ARG A 111 -8.81 71.63 1.59
N SER A 112 -7.96 71.06 2.45
CA SER A 112 -6.69 71.67 2.86
C SER A 112 -5.59 70.61 2.98
N ASN A 113 -4.32 71.02 2.86
CA ASN A 113 -3.15 70.12 2.78
C ASN A 113 -2.30 70.23 4.05
N SER A 114 -1.70 69.12 4.50
CA SER A 114 -0.66 69.12 5.53
C SER A 114 0.25 67.92 5.39
N GLN A 115 1.42 68.12 4.78
CA GLN A 115 2.52 67.17 4.81
C GLN A 115 3.40 67.45 6.03
N ARG A 116 3.75 66.41 6.81
CA ARG A 116 4.97 66.40 7.62
C ARG A 116 5.48 64.98 7.80
N ASN A 117 6.70 64.73 7.33
CA ASN A 117 7.43 63.50 7.61
C ASN A 117 7.83 63.44 9.08
N ASN A 118 7.93 62.23 9.64
CA ASN A 118 9.25 61.75 10.10
C ASN A 118 9.31 60.23 10.32
N ASN A 119 10.53 59.70 10.22
CA ASN A 119 10.86 58.28 10.32
C ASN A 119 10.51 57.64 11.67
N ARG A 120 10.21 56.33 11.65
CA ARG A 120 11.04 55.31 12.33
C ARG A 120 10.74 53.88 11.85
N ASN A 121 11.74 53.01 11.98
CA ASN A 121 11.69 51.60 11.58
C ASN A 121 10.67 50.80 12.41
N GLY A 122 10.04 49.80 11.78
CA GLY A 122 9.14 48.87 12.47
C GLY A 122 8.87 47.64 11.61
N ASN A 123 9.57 46.53 11.90
CA ASN A 123 9.51 45.28 11.16
C ASN A 123 8.05 44.76 11.04
N ARG A 124 7.50 44.64 9.82
CA ARG A 124 6.13 44.18 9.59
C ARG A 124 6.03 42.67 9.73
N ASN A 125 5.87 42.24 10.98
CA ASN A 125 5.78 40.83 11.36
C ASN A 125 4.63 40.10 10.64
N SER A 126 4.82 38.81 10.37
CA SER A 126 3.85 37.98 9.63
C SER A 126 2.49 37.89 10.36
N ARG A 127 1.40 37.82 9.59
CA ARG A 127 0.03 37.68 10.12
C ARG A 127 -0.22 36.26 10.63
N GLY A 128 0.18 35.99 11.87
CA GLY A 128 -0.23 34.79 12.60
C GLY A 128 -1.76 34.66 12.63
N ARG A 129 -2.27 33.45 12.42
CA ARG A 129 -3.71 33.15 12.54
C ARG A 129 -4.23 33.51 13.94
N GLY A 130 -5.50 33.91 14.01
CA GLY A 130 -6.12 34.40 15.24
C GLY A 130 -6.03 33.39 16.38
N ARG A 131 -5.16 33.66 17.36
CA ARG A 131 -5.08 32.91 18.62
C ARG A 131 -6.38 33.14 19.37
N ILE A 132 -7.20 32.09 19.53
CA ILE A 132 -8.45 32.16 20.29
C ILE A 132 -8.11 32.64 21.70
N LYS A 133 -8.68 33.78 22.11
CA LYS A 133 -8.57 34.25 23.49
C LYS A 133 -9.50 33.40 24.35
N ILE A 134 -8.96 32.32 24.90
CA ILE A 134 -9.63 31.51 25.91
C ILE A 134 -9.61 32.33 27.20
N ASP A 135 -10.67 33.12 27.41
CA ASP A 135 -10.90 33.89 28.63
C ASP A 135 -11.48 32.96 29.70
N THR A 136 -10.61 32.31 30.46
CA THR A 136 -11.00 31.37 31.52
C THR A 136 -10.12 31.48 32.75
N THR A 137 -10.73 31.18 33.90
CA THR A 137 -10.15 31.12 35.26
C THR A 137 -9.14 29.99 35.48
N VAL A 138 -8.65 29.36 34.40
CA VAL A 138 -7.70 28.23 34.44
C VAL A 138 -6.32 28.69 34.94
N PRO A 139 -5.73 28.05 35.98
CA PRO A 139 -4.38 28.35 36.47
C PRO A 139 -3.29 28.20 35.39
N ALA A 140 -2.17 28.93 35.56
CA ALA A 140 -1.07 28.92 34.58
C ALA A 140 -0.54 27.50 34.30
N GLU A 141 -0.26 26.73 35.36
CA GLU A 141 0.19 25.33 35.30
C GLU A 141 -0.77 24.44 34.47
N MET A 142 -2.08 24.63 34.62
CA MET A 142 -3.08 23.88 33.86
C MET A 142 -3.10 24.31 32.39
N ARG A 143 -2.85 25.59 32.06
CA ARG A 143 -2.70 26.06 30.68
C ARG A 143 -1.45 25.47 30.02
N GLU A 144 -0.34 25.39 30.75
CA GLU A 144 0.90 24.76 30.28
C GLU A 144 0.73 23.26 30.06
N SER A 145 0.07 22.56 31.00
CA SER A 145 -0.31 21.15 30.86
C SER A 145 -1.21 20.90 29.64
N ILE A 146 -2.19 21.77 29.36
CA ILE A 146 -3.03 21.66 28.15
C ILE A 146 -2.17 21.80 26.88
N ILE A 147 -1.26 22.78 26.83
CA ILE A 147 -0.37 23.01 25.67
C ILE A 147 0.57 21.82 25.44
N GLU A 148 1.12 21.23 26.49
CA GLU A 148 2.04 20.09 26.37
C GLU A 148 1.30 18.79 26.00
N ASN A 149 0.09 18.57 26.52
CA ASN A 149 -0.77 17.46 26.08
C ASN A 149 -1.20 17.63 24.60
N GLU A 150 -1.48 18.86 24.14
CA GLU A 150 -1.71 19.14 22.72
C GLU A 150 -0.46 18.85 21.87
N ARG A 151 0.74 19.21 22.32
CA ARG A 151 2.01 18.88 21.65
C ARG A 151 2.18 17.37 21.53
N ALA A 152 2.13 16.64 22.64
CA ALA A 152 2.34 15.19 22.66
C ALA A 152 1.33 14.46 21.75
N GLN A 153 0.07 14.89 21.77
CA GLN A 153 -0.97 14.36 20.88
C GLN A 153 -0.71 14.70 19.41
N GLN A 154 -0.24 15.90 19.08
CA GLN A 154 0.13 16.31 17.72
C GLN A 154 1.39 15.62 17.19
N GLU A 155 2.31 15.19 18.06
CA GLU A 155 3.50 14.42 17.68
C GLU A 155 3.15 12.96 17.44
N ARG A 156 2.36 12.35 18.32
CA ARG A 156 1.81 10.99 18.15
C ARG A 156 0.94 10.86 16.89
N MET A 157 0.14 11.89 16.58
CA MET A 157 -0.73 11.91 15.39
C MET A 157 -0.03 12.38 14.10
N ALA A 158 1.26 12.75 14.13
CA ALA A 158 2.00 13.20 12.95
C ALA A 158 3.32 12.44 12.72
N PRO A 159 3.32 11.10 12.67
CA PRO A 159 4.54 10.30 12.54
C PRO A 159 5.32 10.57 11.25
N TRP A 160 4.68 11.06 10.18
CA TRP A 160 5.35 11.47 8.94
C TRP A 160 6.41 12.57 9.16
N LYS A 161 6.34 13.34 10.25
CA LYS A 161 7.38 14.31 10.64
C LYS A 161 8.72 13.65 11.00
N LYS A 162 8.74 12.34 11.28
CA LYS A 162 9.94 11.56 11.63
C LYS A 162 10.66 11.00 10.40
N ILE A 163 10.04 11.06 9.21
CA ILE A 163 10.65 10.64 7.94
C ILE A 163 11.75 11.64 7.59
N ASN A 164 12.98 11.16 7.36
CA ASN A 164 14.08 12.02 6.95
C ASN A 164 13.97 12.44 5.47
N LEU A 165 13.22 13.51 5.21
CA LEU A 165 13.06 14.09 3.87
C LEU A 165 14.37 14.68 3.29
N ASN A 166 15.46 14.74 4.08
CA ASN A 166 16.79 15.13 3.63
C ASN A 166 17.72 13.93 3.37
N SER A 167 17.18 12.69 3.32
CA SER A 167 17.98 11.52 2.95
C SER A 167 18.41 11.57 1.48
N ASN A 168 19.65 11.18 1.19
CA ASN A 168 20.16 11.01 -0.18
C ASN A 168 19.86 9.61 -0.74
N GLY A 169 19.49 8.67 0.14
CA GLY A 169 19.12 7.31 -0.19
C GLY A 169 17.93 7.28 -1.16
N LYS A 170 18.07 6.47 -2.22
CA LYS A 170 17.02 6.29 -3.23
C LYS A 170 16.51 4.87 -3.18
N VAL A 171 15.20 4.74 -3.35
CA VAL A 171 14.52 3.47 -3.51
C VAL A 171 13.68 3.48 -4.79
N ARG A 172 13.67 2.37 -5.51
CA ARG A 172 12.76 2.12 -6.64
C ARG A 172 11.93 0.90 -6.32
N PHE A 173 10.61 1.01 -6.49
CA PHE A 173 9.68 -0.11 -6.47
C PHE A 173 9.19 -0.35 -7.91
N THR A 174 9.47 -1.53 -8.45
CA THR A 174 9.14 -1.93 -9.82
C THR A 174 8.21 -3.15 -9.76
N PRO A 175 6.88 -2.98 -9.85
CA PRO A 175 5.97 -4.10 -10.00
C PRO A 175 6.16 -4.76 -11.37
N LEU A 176 6.19 -6.08 -11.40
CA LEU A 176 6.38 -6.92 -12.59
C LEU A 176 5.19 -7.88 -12.84
N GLY A 177 4.30 -8.04 -11.86
CA GLY A 177 2.98 -8.67 -11.95
C GLY A 177 2.14 -8.35 -10.71
N GLY A 178 0.82 -8.56 -10.78
CA GLY A 178 -0.14 -8.31 -9.69
C GLY A 178 -0.78 -6.91 -9.68
N LEU A 179 -0.55 -6.06 -10.69
CA LEU A 179 -1.18 -4.73 -10.79
C LEU A 179 -2.14 -4.61 -11.97
N GLY A 180 -3.43 -4.46 -11.66
CA GLY A 180 -4.50 -4.38 -12.66
C GLY A 180 -5.02 -5.74 -13.14
N GLU A 181 -4.54 -6.82 -12.52
CA GLU A 181 -4.88 -8.22 -12.75
C GLU A 181 -5.15 -8.93 -11.41
N ILE A 182 -5.43 -10.24 -11.44
CA ILE A 182 -5.51 -11.08 -10.24
C ILE A 182 -4.44 -12.16 -10.34
N GLY A 183 -3.61 -12.25 -9.31
CA GLY A 183 -2.50 -13.18 -9.20
C GLY A 183 -1.19 -12.67 -9.81
N GLY A 184 -0.19 -13.55 -9.89
CA GLY A 184 1.10 -13.23 -10.54
C GLY A 184 1.96 -12.24 -9.76
N ASN A 185 1.75 -12.11 -8.44
CA ASN A 185 2.39 -11.08 -7.64
C ASN A 185 3.91 -11.23 -7.66
N MET A 186 4.58 -10.22 -8.22
CA MET A 186 6.04 -10.10 -8.24
C MET A 186 6.42 -8.63 -8.33
N ALA A 187 7.19 -8.14 -7.36
CA ALA A 187 7.73 -6.79 -7.38
C ALA A 187 9.22 -6.78 -7.06
N VAL A 188 9.94 -5.75 -7.51
CA VAL A 188 11.34 -5.54 -7.16
C VAL A 188 11.46 -4.27 -6.34
N LEU A 189 12.10 -4.36 -5.17
CA LEU A 189 12.49 -3.20 -4.38
C LEU A 189 14.02 -3.06 -4.45
N GLU A 190 14.48 -1.91 -4.94
CA GLU A 190 15.89 -1.64 -5.20
C GLU A 190 16.40 -0.40 -4.47
N THR A 191 17.61 -0.50 -3.93
CA THR A 191 18.45 0.66 -3.57
C THR A 191 19.36 1.02 -4.74
N GLU A 192 20.38 1.86 -4.53
CA GLU A 192 21.44 2.05 -5.54
C GLU A 192 22.32 0.80 -5.68
N THR A 193 22.56 0.03 -4.61
CA THR A 193 23.53 -1.08 -4.60
C THR A 193 22.91 -2.50 -4.64
N SER A 194 21.69 -2.65 -4.11
CA SER A 194 21.02 -3.95 -3.97
C SER A 194 19.62 -3.95 -4.58
N ALA A 195 19.06 -5.16 -4.68
CA ALA A 195 17.67 -5.41 -5.00
C ALA A 195 17.17 -6.63 -4.22
N ILE A 196 15.90 -6.60 -3.81
CA ILE A 196 15.14 -7.78 -3.39
C ILE A 196 13.93 -7.95 -4.32
N VAL A 197 13.58 -9.20 -4.60
CA VAL A 197 12.33 -9.55 -5.28
C VAL A 197 11.31 -9.93 -4.20
N ILE A 198 10.15 -9.30 -4.19
CA ILE A 198 9.03 -9.55 -3.28
C ILE A 198 8.02 -10.41 -4.03
N ASP A 199 7.87 -11.66 -3.58
CA ASP A 199 7.06 -12.73 -4.19
C ASP A 199 7.41 -13.04 -5.66
N VAL A 200 7.03 -14.24 -6.13
CA VAL A 200 7.24 -14.73 -7.51
C VAL A 200 6.05 -15.63 -7.88
N GLY A 201 4.87 -15.01 -7.98
CA GLY A 201 3.59 -15.68 -8.23
C GLY A 201 3.36 -16.14 -9.66
N MET A 202 2.37 -17.03 -9.84
CA MET A 202 1.72 -17.29 -11.14
C MET A 202 0.32 -16.67 -11.17
N SER A 203 -0.25 -16.48 -12.37
CA SER A 203 -1.68 -16.20 -12.55
C SER A 203 -2.34 -17.35 -13.30
N PHE A 204 -3.66 -17.52 -13.15
CA PHE A 204 -4.42 -18.42 -14.00
C PHE A 204 -4.90 -17.71 -15.28
N PRO A 205 -4.97 -18.41 -16.42
CA PRO A 205 -5.51 -17.88 -17.67
C PRO A 205 -7.02 -17.58 -17.58
N ASP A 206 -7.50 -16.69 -18.45
CA ASP A 206 -8.94 -16.45 -18.62
C ASP A 206 -9.61 -17.48 -19.55
N GLU A 207 -10.95 -17.47 -19.59
CA GLU A 207 -11.76 -18.42 -20.37
C GLU A 207 -11.47 -18.42 -21.88
N THR A 208 -10.78 -17.40 -22.42
CA THR A 208 -10.44 -17.27 -23.84
C THR A 208 -9.05 -17.83 -24.19
N MET A 209 -8.17 -18.02 -23.21
CA MET A 209 -6.78 -18.47 -23.40
C MET A 209 -6.68 -20.00 -23.50
N HIS A 210 -7.42 -20.59 -24.44
CA HIS A 210 -7.48 -22.05 -24.63
C HIS A 210 -6.09 -22.69 -24.85
N GLY A 211 -5.77 -23.72 -24.07
CA GLY A 211 -4.49 -24.44 -24.15
C GLY A 211 -3.34 -23.81 -23.37
N VAL A 212 -3.61 -22.76 -22.58
CA VAL A 212 -2.72 -22.27 -21.52
C VAL A 212 -3.17 -22.89 -20.19
N ASP A 213 -2.23 -23.39 -19.38
CA ASP A 213 -2.51 -23.88 -18.03
C ASP A 213 -2.29 -22.79 -16.96
N ILE A 214 -1.17 -22.05 -17.08
CA ILE A 214 -0.74 -21.00 -16.14
C ILE A 214 -0.07 -19.84 -16.89
N LEU A 215 -0.04 -18.67 -16.27
CA LEU A 215 0.71 -17.48 -16.68
C LEU A 215 1.81 -17.20 -15.66
N VAL A 216 2.99 -16.77 -16.12
CA VAL A 216 4.11 -16.36 -15.25
C VAL A 216 4.63 -14.98 -15.65
N PRO A 217 5.09 -14.14 -14.70
CA PRO A 217 5.65 -12.81 -14.99
C PRO A 217 6.91 -12.82 -15.87
N ASP A 218 7.18 -11.72 -16.55
CA ASP A 218 8.39 -11.55 -17.38
C ASP A 218 9.66 -11.30 -16.54
N PHE A 219 10.60 -12.24 -16.59
CA PHE A 219 11.89 -12.16 -15.88
C PHE A 219 12.94 -11.29 -16.60
N SER A 220 12.66 -10.73 -17.77
CA SER A 220 13.61 -9.90 -18.54
C SER A 220 14.19 -8.74 -17.74
N TYR A 221 13.42 -8.15 -16.82
CA TYR A 221 13.95 -7.12 -15.92
C TYR A 221 14.93 -7.69 -14.89
N LEU A 222 14.63 -8.86 -14.31
CA LEU A 222 15.51 -9.53 -13.34
C LEU A 222 16.85 -9.92 -13.97
N HIS A 223 16.85 -10.39 -15.22
CA HIS A 223 18.08 -10.61 -16.00
C HIS A 223 18.93 -9.36 -16.15
N ALA A 224 18.31 -8.20 -16.36
CA ALA A 224 19.00 -6.92 -16.54
C ALA A 224 19.58 -6.32 -15.24
N ILE A 225 19.10 -6.74 -14.07
CA ILE A 225 19.59 -6.25 -12.76
C ILE A 225 20.19 -7.35 -11.86
N LYS A 226 20.37 -8.57 -12.37
CA LYS A 226 20.66 -9.80 -11.60
C LYS A 226 21.77 -9.65 -10.56
N ASP A 227 22.83 -8.90 -10.86
CA ASP A 227 24.01 -8.74 -9.99
C ASP A 227 23.71 -7.84 -8.77
N LYS A 228 22.65 -7.02 -8.84
CA LYS A 228 22.07 -6.31 -7.69
C LYS A 228 21.18 -7.19 -6.82
N ILE A 229 20.52 -8.22 -7.37
CA ILE A 229 19.56 -9.05 -6.62
C ILE A 229 20.30 -9.85 -5.54
N LYS A 230 19.97 -9.60 -4.27
CA LYS A 230 20.61 -10.25 -3.11
C LYS A 230 19.73 -11.35 -2.50
N GLY A 231 18.43 -11.35 -2.78
CA GLY A 231 17.51 -12.40 -2.37
C GLY A 231 16.10 -12.20 -2.93
N ILE A 232 15.31 -13.28 -2.84
CA ILE A 232 13.85 -13.27 -2.98
C ILE A 232 13.28 -13.31 -1.56
N VAL A 233 12.31 -12.45 -1.26
CA VAL A 233 11.55 -12.45 0.00
C VAL A 233 10.11 -12.86 -0.30
N ILE A 234 9.60 -13.85 0.43
CA ILE A 234 8.25 -14.38 0.23
C ILE A 234 7.36 -14.02 1.41
N THR A 235 6.12 -13.63 1.12
CA THR A 235 5.11 -13.18 2.09
C THR A 235 4.32 -14.36 2.66
N HIS A 236 3.87 -15.28 1.78
CA HIS A 236 3.11 -16.48 2.13
C HIS A 236 3.13 -17.53 1.01
N GLY A 237 2.43 -18.66 1.19
CA GLY A 237 2.55 -19.85 0.35
C GLY A 237 1.54 -20.03 -0.80
N HIS A 238 0.69 -19.05 -1.14
CA HIS A 238 -0.26 -19.23 -2.25
C HIS A 238 0.42 -19.21 -3.63
N GLU A 239 -0.23 -19.82 -4.63
CA GLU A 239 0.28 -19.96 -6.00
C GLU A 239 0.59 -18.61 -6.67
N ASP A 240 -0.21 -17.60 -6.38
CA ASP A 240 -0.03 -16.23 -6.80
C ASP A 240 1.06 -15.45 -6.06
N HIS A 241 1.81 -16.10 -5.16
CA HIS A 241 3.02 -15.55 -4.51
C HIS A 241 4.25 -16.46 -4.65
N ILE A 242 4.10 -17.77 -4.91
CA ILE A 242 5.22 -18.71 -5.06
C ILE A 242 5.24 -19.53 -6.36
N GLY A 243 4.17 -19.51 -7.16
CA GLY A 243 3.94 -20.45 -8.25
C GLY A 243 4.99 -20.40 -9.37
N ALA A 244 5.52 -19.21 -9.68
CA ALA A 244 6.51 -19.03 -10.73
C ALA A 244 7.96 -19.22 -10.26
N ILE A 245 8.23 -19.49 -8.98
CA ILE A 245 9.61 -19.70 -8.45
C ILE A 245 10.34 -20.81 -9.22
N ALA A 246 9.67 -21.93 -9.48
CA ALA A 246 10.29 -23.04 -10.20
C ALA A 246 10.46 -22.79 -11.70
N TYR A 247 9.92 -21.69 -12.24
CA TYR A 247 10.21 -21.19 -13.59
C TYR A 247 11.42 -20.26 -13.53
N LEU A 248 11.39 -19.25 -12.64
CA LEU A 248 12.54 -18.37 -12.36
C LEU A 248 13.82 -19.17 -12.09
N PHE A 249 13.76 -20.22 -11.28
CA PHE A 249 14.92 -21.06 -10.91
C PHE A 249 15.50 -21.90 -12.06
N LYS A 250 14.85 -21.98 -13.22
CA LYS A 250 15.46 -22.57 -14.43
C LYS A 250 16.45 -21.61 -15.09
N GLU A 251 16.35 -20.31 -14.78
CA GLU A 251 17.11 -19.22 -15.42
C GLU A 251 18.02 -18.46 -14.42
N LEU A 252 17.48 -18.08 -13.26
CA LEU A 252 18.12 -17.24 -12.25
C LEU A 252 17.89 -17.84 -10.85
N LYS A 253 18.96 -17.94 -10.04
CA LYS A 253 18.91 -18.58 -8.71
C LYS A 253 19.45 -17.65 -7.64
N PHE A 254 18.57 -17.26 -6.70
CA PHE A 254 18.87 -16.34 -5.59
C PHE A 254 18.49 -17.00 -4.25
N PRO A 255 19.04 -16.56 -3.11
CA PRO A 255 18.57 -17.03 -1.80
C PRO A 255 17.09 -16.68 -1.58
N ILE A 256 16.28 -17.65 -1.13
CA ILE A 256 14.86 -17.45 -0.84
C ILE A 256 14.67 -17.32 0.68
N TYR A 257 14.22 -16.14 1.13
CA TYR A 257 13.89 -15.86 2.51
C TYR A 257 12.38 -15.97 2.70
N ALA A 258 11.94 -16.97 3.48
CA ALA A 258 10.53 -17.21 3.75
C ALA A 258 10.31 -18.00 5.04
N THR A 259 9.05 -18.11 5.46
CA THR A 259 8.65 -18.92 6.62
C THR A 259 8.74 -20.43 6.31
N PRO A 260 8.75 -21.31 7.33
CA PRO A 260 8.86 -22.75 7.11
C PRO A 260 7.75 -23.33 6.21
N LEU A 261 6.50 -22.86 6.32
CA LEU A 261 5.41 -23.36 5.46
C LEU A 261 5.61 -22.95 4.00
N ALA A 262 5.92 -21.67 3.75
CA ALA A 262 6.18 -21.19 2.39
C ALA A 262 7.37 -21.93 1.76
N LEU A 263 8.47 -22.13 2.50
CA LEU A 263 9.61 -22.92 2.01
C LEU A 263 9.25 -24.39 1.75
N ALA A 264 8.37 -25.01 2.54
CA ALA A 264 7.90 -26.38 2.30
C ALA A 264 7.06 -26.48 1.01
N MET A 265 6.16 -25.53 0.76
CA MET A 265 5.36 -25.49 -0.48
C MET A 265 6.24 -25.23 -1.71
N ILE A 266 7.24 -24.35 -1.59
CA ILE A 266 8.26 -24.12 -2.64
C ILE A 266 9.11 -25.38 -2.86
N ALA A 267 9.42 -26.15 -1.81
CA ALA A 267 10.19 -27.38 -1.91
C ALA A 267 9.51 -28.41 -2.83
N ASN A 268 8.18 -28.52 -2.75
CA ASN A 268 7.39 -29.43 -3.59
C ASN A 268 7.44 -28.98 -5.06
N LYS A 269 7.27 -27.68 -5.35
CA LYS A 269 7.39 -27.13 -6.72
C LYS A 269 8.76 -27.33 -7.32
N LEU A 270 9.82 -27.19 -6.52
CA LEU A 270 11.18 -27.51 -6.96
C LEU A 270 11.31 -29.02 -7.26
N ASP A 271 10.73 -29.93 -6.46
CA ASP A 271 10.76 -31.37 -6.76
C ASP A 271 9.98 -31.74 -8.03
N GLU A 272 8.77 -31.20 -8.20
CA GLU A 272 7.91 -31.38 -9.39
C GLU A 272 8.65 -30.99 -10.68
N HIS A 273 9.43 -29.90 -10.65
CA HIS A 273 10.25 -29.46 -11.77
C HIS A 273 11.69 -30.04 -11.78
N ARG A 274 12.01 -31.04 -10.94
CA ARG A 274 13.32 -31.73 -10.84
C ARG A 274 14.50 -30.85 -10.40
N LEU A 275 14.20 -29.80 -9.65
CA LEU A 275 15.11 -28.81 -9.06
C LEU A 275 15.37 -29.04 -7.56
N SER A 276 15.16 -30.26 -7.04
CA SER A 276 15.33 -30.63 -5.62
C SER A 276 16.66 -30.16 -4.99
N ALA A 277 17.74 -30.14 -5.78
CA ALA A 277 19.06 -29.69 -5.35
C ALA A 277 19.15 -28.18 -5.05
N ASP A 278 18.18 -27.38 -5.48
CA ASP A 278 18.14 -25.93 -5.26
C ASP A 278 17.46 -25.53 -3.95
N LYS A 279 16.93 -26.49 -3.17
CA LYS A 279 16.52 -26.26 -1.77
C LYS A 279 17.66 -25.69 -0.89
N LYS A 280 18.92 -25.84 -1.30
CA LYS A 280 20.12 -25.18 -0.71
C LYS A 280 20.06 -23.64 -0.71
N TYR A 281 19.23 -23.03 -1.55
CA TYR A 281 19.03 -21.57 -1.59
C TYR A 281 18.07 -21.07 -0.49
N PHE A 282 17.36 -21.95 0.23
CA PHE A 282 16.40 -21.56 1.26
C PHE A 282 17.05 -20.92 2.48
N ARG A 283 16.39 -19.91 3.05
CA ARG A 283 16.77 -19.16 4.25
C ARG A 283 15.54 -19.03 5.14
N TYR A 284 15.44 -19.90 6.14
CA TYR A 284 14.33 -19.89 7.10
C TYR A 284 14.33 -18.59 7.90
N ILE A 285 13.22 -17.84 7.85
CA ILE A 285 13.04 -16.62 8.63
C ILE A 285 12.39 -16.90 9.99
N THR A 286 12.56 -15.96 10.91
CA THR A 286 11.80 -15.88 12.16
C THR A 286 11.03 -14.56 12.15
N LYS A 287 9.73 -14.59 12.46
CA LYS A 287 8.91 -13.37 12.49
C LYS A 287 9.41 -12.42 13.59
N ARG A 288 9.25 -11.10 13.39
CA ARG A 288 9.85 -10.03 14.21
C ARG A 288 11.39 -10.03 14.33
N LYS A 289 12.10 -10.83 13.54
CA LYS A 289 13.57 -10.74 13.41
C LYS A 289 13.93 -10.04 12.11
N VAL A 290 14.80 -9.04 12.21
CA VAL A 290 15.38 -8.34 11.07
C VAL A 290 16.45 -9.21 10.40
N TYR A 291 16.43 -9.25 9.08
CA TYR A 291 17.44 -9.87 8.22
C TYR A 291 18.04 -8.81 7.29
N GLU A 292 19.37 -8.78 7.17
CA GLU A 292 20.07 -7.88 6.26
C GLU A 292 20.34 -8.60 4.92
N ILE A 293 19.86 -8.03 3.83
CA ILE A 293 19.81 -8.62 2.48
C ILE A 293 20.45 -7.60 1.52
N GLY A 294 21.77 -7.46 1.62
CA GLY A 294 22.50 -6.32 1.05
C GLY A 294 22.43 -5.10 1.98
N ASP A 295 22.19 -3.92 1.43
CA ASP A 295 21.93 -2.67 2.18
C ASP A 295 20.45 -2.50 2.58
N ILE A 296 19.62 -3.52 2.36
CA ILE A 296 18.18 -3.55 2.68
C ILE A 296 17.97 -4.42 3.92
N LYS A 297 17.20 -3.91 4.90
CA LYS A 297 16.80 -4.69 6.09
C LYS A 297 15.34 -5.11 5.97
N VAL A 298 15.05 -6.40 6.14
CA VAL A 298 13.70 -6.96 6.00
C VAL A 298 13.28 -7.67 7.28
N GLU A 299 12.07 -7.39 7.75
CA GLU A 299 11.43 -8.09 8.87
C GLU A 299 10.04 -8.58 8.45
N TRP A 300 9.73 -9.84 8.79
CA TRP A 300 8.42 -10.45 8.58
C TRP A 300 7.54 -10.22 9.82
N MET A 301 6.41 -9.53 9.62
CA MET A 301 5.36 -9.30 10.62
C MET A 301 4.19 -10.23 10.32
N HIS A 302 3.57 -10.84 11.32
CA HIS A 302 2.48 -11.81 11.05
C HIS A 302 1.19 -11.12 10.58
N ALA A 303 0.62 -11.61 9.48
CA ALA A 303 -0.67 -11.22 8.94
C ALA A 303 -1.65 -12.41 8.96
N THR A 304 -2.92 -12.15 9.26
CA THR A 304 -3.99 -13.14 9.08
C THR A 304 -4.48 -13.14 7.64
N HIS A 305 -4.56 -14.30 6.99
CA HIS A 305 -4.99 -14.46 5.59
C HIS A 305 -5.80 -15.76 5.41
N SER A 306 -5.99 -16.24 4.17
CA SER A 306 -6.61 -17.54 3.84
C SER A 306 -5.69 -18.73 4.12
N ILE A 307 -4.37 -18.51 4.13
CA ILE A 307 -3.36 -19.49 4.56
C ILE A 307 -2.77 -19.08 5.91
N VAL A 308 -2.44 -20.07 6.73
CA VAL A 308 -1.69 -19.87 7.97
C VAL A 308 -0.25 -19.41 7.66
N ASP A 309 0.46 -18.96 8.69
CA ASP A 309 1.87 -18.55 8.61
C ASP A 309 2.17 -17.31 7.73
N ALA A 310 1.16 -16.70 7.08
CA ALA A 310 1.30 -15.50 6.24
C ALA A 310 1.93 -14.30 6.99
N CYS A 311 2.63 -13.44 6.22
CA CYS A 311 3.39 -12.31 6.72
C CYS A 311 3.33 -11.09 5.79
N SER A 312 3.19 -9.92 6.40
CA SER A 312 3.54 -8.62 5.79
C SER A 312 5.04 -8.33 6.02
N LEU A 313 5.63 -7.46 5.20
CA LEU A 313 7.05 -7.09 5.29
C LEU A 313 7.22 -5.66 5.77
N ALA A 314 8.11 -5.46 6.74
CA ALA A 314 8.71 -4.17 7.02
C ALA A 314 10.12 -4.13 6.43
N ILE A 315 10.38 -3.12 5.59
CA ILE A 315 11.58 -3.02 4.74
C ILE A 315 12.24 -1.67 5.02
N GLU A 316 13.40 -1.69 5.69
CA GLU A 316 14.15 -0.48 6.03
C GLU A 316 15.32 -0.27 5.06
N THR A 317 15.45 0.96 4.58
CA THR A 317 16.51 1.41 3.65
C THR A 317 17.02 2.79 4.09
N GLU A 318 18.12 3.29 3.50
CA GLU A 318 18.57 4.68 3.74
C GLU A 318 17.51 5.73 3.35
N ALA A 319 16.68 5.44 2.35
CA ALA A 319 15.57 6.31 1.95
C ALA A 319 14.48 6.41 3.04
N GLY A 320 14.25 5.32 3.78
CA GLY A 320 13.27 5.24 4.86
C GLY A 320 12.69 3.84 5.06
N ILE A 321 11.64 3.78 5.89
CA ILE A 321 10.86 2.58 6.21
C ILE A 321 9.74 2.42 5.18
N ILE A 322 9.65 1.25 4.56
CA ILE A 322 8.57 0.85 3.65
C ILE A 322 7.84 -0.31 4.28
N ILE A 323 6.51 -0.31 4.22
CA ILE A 323 5.70 -1.47 4.59
C ILE A 323 5.09 -2.03 3.32
N HIS A 324 5.25 -3.34 3.09
CA HIS A 324 4.52 -4.10 2.08
C HIS A 324 3.52 -4.97 2.82
N THR A 325 2.24 -4.63 2.73
CA THR A 325 1.14 -5.34 3.39
C THR A 325 1.05 -6.78 2.92
N ALA A 326 1.21 -7.00 1.61
CA ALA A 326 0.83 -8.25 0.94
C ALA A 326 -0.64 -8.62 1.24
N ASP A 327 -1.06 -9.83 0.92
CA ASP A 327 -2.43 -10.24 1.18
C ASP A 327 -2.71 -10.42 2.67
N PHE A 328 -3.70 -9.68 3.17
CA PHE A 328 -4.12 -9.72 4.55
C PHE A 328 -5.63 -9.46 4.71
N LYS A 329 -6.15 -9.94 5.83
CA LYS A 329 -7.36 -9.46 6.51
C LYS A 329 -6.99 -9.14 7.96
N VAL A 330 -7.80 -8.33 8.64
CA VAL A 330 -7.72 -8.20 10.11
C VAL A 330 -8.70 -9.19 10.71
N ASP A 331 -8.22 -10.38 11.06
CA ASP A 331 -9.04 -11.40 11.71
C ASP A 331 -8.78 -11.43 13.23
N HIS A 332 -9.84 -11.37 14.02
CA HIS A 332 -9.78 -11.48 15.48
C HIS A 332 -10.13 -12.89 15.98
N THR A 333 -10.56 -13.77 15.10
CA THR A 333 -10.90 -15.18 15.34
C THR A 333 -10.32 -16.12 14.27
N PRO A 334 -9.02 -16.02 13.94
CA PRO A 334 -8.38 -16.90 12.96
C PRO A 334 -8.33 -18.35 13.45
N VAL A 335 -8.37 -19.30 12.53
CA VAL A 335 -8.53 -20.75 12.81
C VAL A 335 -7.34 -21.35 13.56
N ASP A 336 -6.14 -20.79 13.39
CA ASP A 336 -4.91 -21.16 14.11
C ASP A 336 -4.71 -20.39 15.43
N GLY A 337 -5.59 -19.42 15.74
CA GLY A 337 -5.52 -18.58 16.94
C GLY A 337 -4.50 -17.44 16.90
N TYR A 338 -3.75 -17.26 15.80
CA TYR A 338 -2.75 -16.21 15.68
C TYR A 338 -3.32 -14.96 14.99
N THR A 339 -3.63 -13.93 15.77
CA THR A 339 -4.14 -12.66 15.24
C THR A 339 -3.04 -11.82 14.57
N MET A 340 -3.44 -10.97 13.63
CA MET A 340 -2.52 -10.05 12.92
C MET A 340 -1.73 -9.16 13.90
N ASP A 341 -0.45 -8.97 13.62
CA ASP A 341 0.52 -8.29 14.50
C ASP A 341 0.40 -6.75 14.45
N LEU A 342 -0.80 -6.24 14.78
CA LEU A 342 -1.12 -4.82 14.75
C LEU A 342 -0.20 -3.99 15.68
N GLN A 343 0.36 -4.58 16.73
CA GLN A 343 1.34 -3.94 17.60
C GLN A 343 2.68 -3.68 16.88
N ARG A 344 3.12 -4.59 15.98
CA ARG A 344 4.34 -4.37 15.19
C ARG A 344 4.10 -3.37 14.06
N PHE A 345 2.93 -3.39 13.43
CA PHE A 345 2.49 -2.30 12.53
C PHE A 345 2.49 -0.94 13.25
N ALA A 346 1.97 -0.85 14.47
CA ALA A 346 1.97 0.37 15.26
C ALA A 346 3.41 0.85 15.57
N HIS A 347 4.32 -0.04 15.97
CA HIS A 347 5.74 0.28 16.17
C HIS A 347 6.38 0.90 14.92
N TYR A 348 6.11 0.35 13.74
CA TYR A 348 6.63 0.92 12.49
C TYR A 348 5.94 2.24 12.11
N GLY A 349 4.62 2.33 12.30
CA GLY A 349 3.86 3.57 12.13
C GLY A 349 4.39 4.71 13.00
N GLU A 350 4.68 4.45 14.27
CA GLU A 350 5.26 5.43 15.21
C GLU A 350 6.67 5.88 14.85
N ARG A 351 7.42 5.10 14.05
CA ARG A 351 8.75 5.48 13.55
C ARG A 351 8.69 6.38 12.29
N GLY A 352 7.57 6.39 11.58
CA GLY A 352 7.37 7.12 10.33
C GLY A 352 7.64 6.25 9.11
N VAL A 353 6.57 5.78 8.47
CA VAL A 353 6.61 5.00 7.23
C VAL A 353 6.65 5.93 6.02
N LEU A 354 7.64 5.76 5.14
CA LEU A 354 7.83 6.50 3.90
C LEU A 354 6.81 6.11 2.82
N CYS A 355 6.55 4.80 2.67
CA CYS A 355 5.60 4.27 1.70
C CYS A 355 4.91 3.00 2.23
N LEU A 356 3.65 2.83 1.86
CA LEU A 356 2.83 1.66 2.12
C LEU A 356 2.41 1.07 0.77
N PHE A 357 2.68 -0.21 0.56
CA PHE A 357 2.23 -1.01 -0.58
C PHE A 357 1.20 -2.03 -0.10
#